data_AF-A0AAD1AT75-F1
#
_entry.id   AF-A0AAD1AT75-F1
#
_cell.length_a   1.000
_cell.length_b   1.000
_cell.length_c   1.000
_cell.angle_alpha   90.00
_cell.angle_beta   90.00
_cell.angle_gamma   90.00
#
_symmetry.space_group_name_H-M   'P 1'
#
loop_
_entity.id
_entity.type
_entity.pdbx_description
1 polymer ?
#
loop_
_entity_poly.entity_id
_entity_poly.type
_entity_poly.pdbx_seq_one_letter_code
_entity_poly.pdbx_strand_id
1 'polypeptide(L)' 'MIEFKPATAADLPKIVAIYNETIPTHRATADLQPQTVAQKSAWFAAHNAHFPAWVIQNHHETVGWLSLITKPLPTA' A
#
# COMPACT_ATOMS: atom_id res chain seq x y z
N MET A 1 7.43 10.38 -17.41
CA MET A 1 7.73 8.93 -17.57
C MET A 1 7.24 8.21 -16.33
N ILE A 2 6.58 7.06 -16.50
CA ILE A 2 6.08 6.24 -15.39
C ILE A 2 7.12 5.16 -15.06
N GLU A 3 7.48 5.05 -13.80
CA GLU A 3 8.43 4.07 -13.28
C GLU A 3 7.81 3.23 -12.15
N PHE A 4 8.20 1.97 -12.05
CA PHE A 4 7.81 1.07 -10.97
C PHE A 4 9.05 0.70 -10.16
N LYS A 5 9.02 0.91 -8.85
CA LYS A 5 10.15 0.60 -7.95
C LYS A 5 9.67 -0.17 -6.73
N PRO A 6 10.49 -1.10 -6.18
CA PRO A 6 10.19 -1.71 -4.89
C PRO A 6 10.05 -0.60 -3.84
N ALA A 7 8.97 -0.64 -3.08
CA ALA A 7 8.71 0.31 -2.01
C ALA A 7 9.71 0.11 -0.88
N THR A 8 10.11 1.21 -0.26
CA THR A 8 10.92 1.23 0.95
C THR A 8 10.08 1.66 2.14
N ALA A 9 10.60 1.53 3.36
CA ALA A 9 9.91 2.01 4.56
C ALA A 9 9.62 3.54 4.51
N ALA A 10 10.42 4.30 3.75
CA ALA A 10 10.22 5.74 3.56
C ALA A 10 8.98 6.05 2.69
N ASP A 11 8.52 5.10 1.88
CA ASP A 11 7.33 5.25 1.03
C ASP A 11 6.03 4.97 1.79
N LEU A 12 6.10 4.27 2.93
CA LEU A 12 4.93 3.84 3.70
C LEU A 12 3.97 5.00 4.05
N PRO A 13 4.43 6.20 4.48
CA PRO A 13 3.55 7.34 4.68
C PRO A 13 2.73 7.73 3.45
N LYS A 14 3.34 7.73 2.25
CA LYS A 14 2.65 8.09 1.00
C LYS A 14 1.70 6.99 0.53
N ILE A 15 2.07 5.72 0.71
CA ILE A 15 1.19 4.56 0.48
C ILE A 15 -0.08 4.68 1.34
N VAL A 16 0.08 4.96 2.63
CA VAL A 16 -1.05 5.11 3.57
C VAL A 16 -1.91 6.32 3.21
N ALA A 17 -1.31 7.43 2.81
CA ALA A 17 -2.05 8.60 2.33
C ALA A 17 -2.94 8.26 1.12
N ILE A 18 -2.37 7.64 0.08
CA ILE A 18 -3.11 7.21 -1.12
C ILE A 18 -4.21 6.20 -0.76
N TYR A 19 -3.95 5.24 0.14
CA TYR A 19 -4.97 4.29 0.59
C TYR A 19 -6.14 5.00 1.28
N ASN A 20 -5.85 5.94 2.18
CA ASN A 20 -6.85 6.66 2.95
C ASN A 20 -7.73 7.58 2.08
N GLU A 21 -7.21 8.12 0.96
CA GLU A 21 -8.01 8.87 -0.01
C GLU A 21 -9.17 8.04 -0.58
N THR A 22 -9.05 6.72 -0.60
CA THR A 22 -10.09 5.82 -1.11
C THR A 22 -11.17 5.48 -0.08
N ILE A 23 -10.89 5.62 1.22
CA ILE A 23 -11.79 5.20 2.31
C ILE A 23 -13.14 5.94 2.27
N PRO A 24 -13.20 7.28 2.14
CA PRO A 24 -14.46 8.02 2.06
C PRO A 24 -15.32 7.66 0.84
N THR A 25 -14.72 7.03 -0.19
CA THR A 25 -15.46 6.60 -1.39
C THR A 25 -16.26 5.32 -1.16
N HIS A 26 -15.89 4.53 -0.14
CA HIS A 26 -16.49 3.23 0.18
C HIS A 26 -16.57 2.24 -1.00
N ARG A 27 -15.63 2.36 -1.97
CA ARG A 27 -15.62 1.55 -3.20
C ARG A 27 -14.44 0.59 -3.31
N ALA A 28 -13.30 0.94 -2.72
CA ALA A 28 -12.05 0.20 -2.90
C ALA A 28 -11.68 -0.67 -1.71
N THR A 29 -12.16 -0.33 -0.51
CA THR A 29 -11.85 -1.03 0.73
C THR A 29 -13.07 -1.08 1.65
N ALA A 30 -13.11 -2.09 2.52
CA ALA A 30 -14.10 -2.24 3.57
C ALA A 30 -13.76 -1.43 4.85
N ASP A 31 -12.57 -0.82 4.90
CA ASP A 31 -12.21 0.06 6.01
C ASP A 31 -13.13 1.29 6.06
N LEU A 32 -13.58 1.64 7.26
CA LEU A 32 -14.47 2.79 7.51
C LEU A 32 -13.74 4.00 8.08
N GLN A 33 -12.51 3.80 8.59
CA GLN A 33 -11.73 4.82 9.27
C GLN A 33 -10.32 4.90 8.69
N PRO A 34 -9.74 6.11 8.56
CA PRO A 34 -8.37 6.29 8.10
C PRO A 34 -7.38 5.40 8.86
N GLN A 35 -6.47 4.79 8.13
CA GLN A 35 -5.41 3.95 8.66
C GLN A 35 -4.18 4.80 8.96
N THR A 36 -3.44 4.44 10.01
CA THR A 36 -2.17 5.09 10.37
C THR A 36 -0.98 4.33 9.80
N VAL A 37 0.16 5.02 9.66
CA VAL A 37 1.43 4.40 9.28
C VAL A 37 1.79 3.27 10.24
N ALA A 38 1.63 3.49 11.55
CA ALA A 38 1.90 2.48 12.57
C ALA A 38 1.05 1.20 12.39
N GLN A 39 -0.24 1.32 12.05
CA GLN A 39 -1.11 0.17 11.79
C GLN A 39 -0.69 -0.60 10.54
N LYS A 40 -0.14 0.06 9.52
CA LYS A 40 0.32 -0.58 8.28
C LYS A 40 1.77 -1.06 8.30
N SER A 41 2.55 -0.74 9.34
CA SER A 41 3.95 -1.20 9.47
C SER A 41 4.08 -2.73 9.43
N ALA A 42 3.21 -3.46 10.14
CA ALA A 42 3.24 -4.93 10.14
C ALA A 42 2.86 -5.52 8.78
N TRP A 43 1.86 -4.92 8.10
CA TRP A 43 1.50 -5.29 6.74
C TRP A 43 2.65 -5.07 5.76
N PHE A 44 3.36 -3.94 5.87
CA PHE A 44 4.50 -3.65 5.01
C PHE A 44 5.66 -4.64 5.26
N ALA A 45 5.97 -4.91 6.53
CA ALA A 45 7.01 -5.86 6.92
C ALA A 45 6.75 -7.31 6.50
N ALA A 46 5.50 -7.68 6.21
CA ALA A 46 5.15 -9.00 5.69
C ALA A 46 5.51 -9.20 4.21
N HIS A 47 5.81 -8.13 3.47
CA HIS A 47 6.27 -8.21 2.08
C HIS A 47 7.73 -8.67 2.04
N ASN A 48 8.06 -9.46 1.04
CA ASN A 48 9.40 -10.03 0.85
C ASN A 48 9.81 -9.96 -0.63
N ALA A 49 10.98 -10.48 -0.97
CA ALA A 49 11.50 -10.42 -2.34
C ALA A 49 10.60 -11.13 -3.39
N HIS A 50 9.79 -12.12 -3.00
CA HIS A 50 8.83 -12.77 -3.90
C HIS A 50 7.54 -11.97 -4.05
N PHE A 51 7.13 -11.27 -3.00
CA PHE A 51 5.92 -10.44 -2.98
C PHE A 51 6.24 -9.03 -2.47
N PRO A 52 7.01 -8.22 -3.22
CA PRO A 52 7.33 -6.87 -2.81
C PRO A 52 6.10 -5.97 -2.96
N ALA A 53 6.01 -4.95 -2.11
CA ALA A 53 5.20 -3.79 -2.40
C ALA A 53 5.96 -2.91 -3.41
N TRP A 54 5.23 -2.27 -4.31
CA TRP A 54 5.78 -1.38 -5.34
C TRP A 54 5.17 0.00 -5.21
N VAL A 55 5.97 1.02 -5.49
CA VAL A 55 5.50 2.38 -5.76
C VAL A 55 5.56 2.67 -7.26
N ILE A 56 4.57 3.43 -7.73
CA ILE A 56 4.48 3.93 -9.09
C ILE A 56 4.86 5.40 -9.06
N GLN A 57 5.93 5.76 -9.76
CA GLN A 57 6.44 7.13 -9.81
C GLN A 57 6.13 7.80 -11.15
N ASN A 58 5.71 9.05 -11.11
CA ASN A 58 5.65 9.95 -12.26
C ASN A 58 6.41 11.23 -11.92
N HIS A 59 7.46 11.56 -12.68
CA HIS A 59 8.26 12.77 -12.47
C HIS A 59 8.75 12.93 -11.01
N HIS A 60 9.25 11.83 -10.43
CA HIS A 60 9.73 11.72 -9.05
C HIS A 60 8.65 11.80 -7.95
N GLU A 61 7.38 11.91 -8.31
CA GLU A 61 6.27 11.83 -7.37
C GLU A 61 5.69 10.42 -7.35
N THR A 62 5.49 9.84 -6.16
CA THR A 62 4.72 8.60 -6.00
C THR A 62 3.24 8.88 -6.21
N VAL A 63 2.69 8.38 -7.31
CA VAL A 63 1.29 8.57 -7.75
C VAL A 63 0.41 7.36 -7.50
N GLY A 64 1.00 6.23 -7.09
CA GLY A 64 0.27 5.00 -6.83
C GLY A 64 1.17 3.95 -6.20
N TRP A 65 0.57 2.84 -5.81
CA TRP A 65 1.28 1.67 -5.31
C TRP A 65 0.49 0.40 -5.63
N LEU A 66 1.17 -0.74 -5.63
CA LEU A 66 0.54 -2.05 -5.76
C LEU A 66 1.31 -3.08 -4.95
N SER A 67 0.62 -4.06 -4.42
CA SER A 67 1.27 -5.23 -3.82
C SER A 67 0.38 -6.46 -3.96
N LEU A 68 1.02 -7.62 -3.86
CA LEU A 68 0.34 -8.90 -3.71
C LEU A 68 0.71 -9.44 -2.34
N ILE A 69 -0.26 -10.04 -1.64
CA ILE A 69 -0.01 -10.74 -0.38
C ILE A 69 -0.53 -12.16 -0.53
N THR A 70 0.21 -13.14 -0.01
CA THR A 70 -0.22 -14.54 0.01
C THR A 70 -1.09 -14.88 1.21
N LYS A 71 -1.73 -13.88 1.85
CA LYS A 71 -2.51 -14.14 3.06
C LYS A 71 -3.59 -15.17 2.68
N PRO A 72 -3.61 -16.38 3.29
CA PRO A 72 -4.74 -17.26 3.09
C PRO A 72 -5.98 -16.50 3.54
N LEU A 73 -7.03 -16.53 2.72
CA LEU A 73 -8.35 -16.07 3.16
C LEU A 73 -8.62 -16.76 4.51
N PRO A 74 -9.06 -16.04 5.55
CA PRO A 74 -9.50 -16.72 6.76
C PRO A 74 -10.59 -17.72 6.34
N THR A 75 -10.34 -19.00 6.55
CA THR A 75 -11.37 -20.04 6.43
C THR A 75 -12.51 -19.62 7.34
N ALA A 76 -13.67 -19.38 6.72
CA ALA A 76 -14.93 -19.16 7.40
C ALA A 76 -15.35 -20.41 8.18
#